data_AF-A0AAF0P6T6-F1
#
_entry.id   AF-A0AAF0P6T6-F1
#
_cell.length_a   1.000
_cell.length_b   1.000
_cell.length_c   1.000
_cell.angle_alpha   90.00
_cell.angle_beta   90.00
_cell.angle_gamma   90.00
#
_symmetry.space_group_name_H-M   'P 1'
#
loop_
_entity.id
_entity.type
_entity.pdbx_description
1 polymer ?
#
loop_
_entity_poly.entity_id
_entity_poly.type
_entity_poly.pdbx_seq_one_letter_code
_entity_poly.pdbx_strand_id
1 'polypeptide(L)'
;FVGPFVRFPLLPPPAHCGLGHLTPQGVLQHLQLGRVLRQVYLTEFNLLGNQWEQDDILVYCTKYRRTFQSVLAFLYSFIPDFDISKVRLQEGRGVSFCGDDCRCEQSDHYDQKYEQERRDYRRSHPGIVDLVHRVNPLVREGEDITSPLVMRDALLSYVCHGASLPCVAGRCVRVEDVTGLVSYEEWEGRQKRTSAQRKAAKLRVYGLMKSISSALNGMMGDSRPRVVVYSGHDRTLKYLLDTLSIPNYQLPYYASRLVLELYQNASATHDPDYHATYYFRLVYNGKDITKFIPF
;
A
#
# COMPACT_ATOMS: atom_id res chain seq x y z
N PHE A 1 -17.09 0.63 -20.38
CA PHE A 1 -16.31 -0.07 -19.34
C PHE A 1 -17.15 -1.21 -18.79
N VAL A 2 -16.75 -2.46 -19.01
CA VAL A 2 -17.39 -3.65 -18.44
C VAL A 2 -16.36 -4.28 -17.50
N GLY A 3 -16.69 -4.43 -16.22
CA GLY A 3 -15.73 -4.95 -15.24
C GLY A 3 -16.17 -4.77 -13.79
N PRO A 4 -15.40 -5.29 -12.82
CA PRO A 4 -15.77 -5.33 -11.41
C PRO A 4 -15.99 -3.94 -10.75
N PHE A 5 -15.58 -2.87 -11.43
CA PHE A 5 -15.63 -1.47 -10.97
C PHE A 5 -16.64 -0.61 -11.72
N VAL A 6 -17.54 -1.18 -12.54
CA VAL A 6 -18.48 -0.39 -13.38
C VAL A 6 -19.36 0.59 -12.60
N ARG A 7 -19.63 0.31 -11.32
CA ARG A 7 -20.43 1.18 -10.44
C ARG A 7 -19.59 2.22 -9.67
N PHE A 8 -18.27 2.25 -9.86
CA PHE A 8 -17.40 3.15 -9.11
C PHE A 8 -17.26 4.46 -9.89
N PRO A 9 -17.41 5.62 -9.22
CA PRO A 9 -17.17 6.89 -9.86
C PRO A 9 -15.68 7.02 -10.21
N LEU A 10 -15.39 7.43 -11.45
CA LEU A 10 -14.01 7.59 -11.95
C LEU A 10 -13.25 8.69 -11.20
N LEU A 11 -13.96 9.73 -10.75
CA LEU A 11 -13.42 10.87 -10.04
C LEU A 11 -14.00 10.96 -8.63
N PRO A 12 -13.23 11.45 -7.64
CA PRO A 12 -13.79 11.76 -6.33
C PRO A 12 -14.80 12.91 -6.41
N PRO A 13 -15.71 13.04 -5.44
CA PRO A 13 -16.67 14.14 -5.41
C PRO A 13 -15.94 15.49 -5.30
N PRO A 14 -16.33 16.51 -6.09
CA PRO A 14 -15.59 17.78 -6.16
C PRO A 14 -15.80 18.73 -4.97
N ALA A 15 -16.94 18.65 -4.28
CA ALA A 15 -17.33 19.64 -3.26
C ALA A 15 -17.30 19.10 -1.82
N HIS A 16 -17.57 17.81 -1.60
CA HIS A 16 -17.67 17.22 -0.27
C HIS A 16 -16.97 15.87 -0.22
N CYS A 17 -15.99 15.73 0.68
CA CYS A 17 -15.33 14.46 0.94
C CYS A 17 -16.06 13.76 2.10
N GLY A 18 -16.68 12.62 1.80
CA GLY A 18 -17.20 11.72 2.83
C GLY A 18 -16.08 10.86 3.43
N LEU A 19 -16.39 10.18 4.54
CA LEU A 19 -15.45 9.28 5.22
C LEU A 19 -14.89 8.23 4.24
N GLY A 20 -13.55 8.12 4.22
CA GLY A 20 -12.84 7.14 3.39
C GLY A 20 -12.89 7.40 1.88
N HIS A 21 -13.34 8.59 1.44
CA HIS A 21 -13.20 9.04 0.06
C HIS A 21 -11.76 9.48 -0.24
N LEU A 22 -11.34 9.33 -1.50
CA LEU A 22 -10.13 9.99 -1.98
C LEU A 22 -10.40 11.49 -2.11
N THR A 23 -9.44 12.31 -1.70
CA THR A 23 -9.52 13.77 -1.79
C THR A 23 -8.80 14.29 -3.03
N PRO A 24 -9.05 15.54 -3.48
CA PRO A 24 -8.29 16.15 -4.57
C PRO A 24 -6.77 16.14 -4.32
N GLN A 25 -6.33 16.34 -3.08
CA GLN A 25 -4.91 16.24 -2.73
C GLN A 25 -4.37 14.82 -2.91
N GLY A 26 -5.14 13.80 -2.55
CA GLY A 26 -4.78 12.40 -2.83
C GLY A 26 -4.69 12.10 -4.34
N VAL A 27 -5.59 12.66 -5.15
CA VAL A 27 -5.50 12.58 -6.61
C VAL A 27 -4.20 13.20 -7.11
N LEU A 28 -3.85 14.40 -6.63
CA LEU A 28 -2.60 15.07 -6.99
C LEU A 28 -1.36 14.25 -6.61
N GLN A 29 -1.35 13.62 -5.43
CA GLN A 29 -0.26 12.73 -5.02
C GLN A 29 -0.06 11.58 -6.02
N HIS A 30 -1.14 10.93 -6.47
CA HIS A 30 -1.05 9.85 -7.44
C HIS A 30 -0.70 10.33 -8.86
N LEU A 31 -1.16 11.51 -9.28
CA LEU A 31 -0.75 12.15 -10.53
C LEU A 31 0.75 12.48 -10.53
N GLN A 32 1.27 13.02 -9.43
CA GLN A 32 2.69 13.30 -9.28
C GLN A 32 3.51 12.01 -9.29
N LEU A 33 3.03 10.98 -8.59
CA LEU A 33 3.67 9.67 -8.59
C LEU A 33 3.76 9.07 -10.00
N GLY A 34 2.68 9.10 -10.77
CA GLY A 34 2.69 8.56 -12.13
C GLY A 34 3.62 9.35 -13.06
N ARG A 35 3.70 10.68 -12.95
CA ARG A 35 4.70 11.49 -13.67
C ARG A 35 6.13 11.07 -13.35
N VAL A 36 6.45 10.91 -12.07
CA VAL A 36 7.81 10.51 -11.64
C VAL A 36 8.16 9.12 -12.17
N LEU A 37 7.24 8.15 -12.05
CA LEU A 37 7.50 6.79 -12.53
C LEU A 37 7.51 6.69 -14.06
N ARG A 38 6.78 7.57 -14.76
CA ARG A 38 6.85 7.67 -16.23
C ARG A 38 8.22 8.11 -16.71
N GLN A 39 8.82 9.10 -16.03
CA GLN A 39 10.17 9.56 -16.35
C GLN A 39 11.17 8.41 -16.25
N VAL A 40 11.13 7.67 -15.14
CA VAL A 40 12.04 6.55 -14.91
C VAL A 40 11.76 5.39 -15.88
N TYR A 41 10.56 4.80 -15.82
CA TYR A 41 10.33 3.51 -16.50
C TYR A 41 10.01 3.64 -17.98
N LEU A 42 9.35 4.71 -18.41
CA LEU A 42 8.96 4.85 -19.82
C LEU A 42 9.95 5.72 -20.61
N THR A 43 10.53 6.74 -20.00
CA THR A 43 11.44 7.66 -20.70
C THR A 43 12.88 7.17 -20.66
N GLU A 44 13.39 6.81 -19.48
CA GLU A 44 14.79 6.36 -19.34
C GLU A 44 14.95 4.87 -19.72
N PHE A 45 14.04 4.00 -19.23
CA PHE A 45 14.14 2.56 -19.48
C PHE A 45 13.36 2.05 -20.70
N ASN A 46 12.53 2.90 -21.34
CA ASN A 46 11.71 2.51 -22.50
C ASN A 46 10.89 1.22 -22.27
N LEU A 47 10.39 0.99 -21.04
CA LEU A 47 9.81 -0.30 -20.63
C LEU A 47 8.63 -0.73 -21.50
N LEU A 48 7.76 0.22 -21.90
CA LEU A 48 6.60 -0.06 -22.74
C LEU A 48 6.88 0.12 -24.26
N GLY A 49 8.09 0.52 -24.65
CA GLY A 49 8.38 0.88 -26.05
C GLY A 49 7.59 2.10 -26.54
N ASN A 50 7.48 2.23 -27.87
CA ASN A 50 6.77 3.34 -28.52
C ASN A 50 5.23 3.22 -28.43
N GLN A 51 4.70 1.99 -28.36
CA GLN A 51 3.27 1.71 -28.19
C GLN A 51 3.09 0.51 -27.28
N TRP A 52 2.09 0.60 -26.41
CA TRP A 52 1.73 -0.44 -25.46
C TRP A 52 0.41 -1.12 -25.86
N GLU A 53 0.31 -2.42 -25.59
CA GLU A 53 -0.87 -3.24 -25.81
C GLU A 53 -1.56 -3.59 -24.49
N GLN A 54 -2.82 -4.04 -24.56
CA GLN A 54 -3.62 -4.39 -23.39
C GLN A 54 -2.95 -5.42 -22.48
N ASP A 55 -2.17 -6.35 -23.03
CA ASP A 55 -1.47 -7.39 -22.27
C ASP A 55 -0.15 -6.92 -21.64
N ASP A 56 0.35 -5.73 -22.00
CA ASP A 56 1.57 -5.18 -21.38
C ASP A 56 1.29 -4.64 -19.96
N ILE A 57 0.03 -4.32 -19.64
CA ILE A 57 -0.34 -3.67 -18.38
C ILE A 57 -1.48 -4.42 -17.69
N LEU A 58 -1.19 -4.94 -16.50
CA LEU A 58 -2.16 -5.63 -15.66
C LEU A 58 -2.37 -4.87 -14.35
N VAL A 59 -3.62 -4.66 -13.97
CA VAL A 59 -3.94 -3.89 -12.75
C VAL A 59 -4.85 -4.71 -11.84
N TYR A 60 -4.46 -4.84 -10.59
CA TYR A 60 -5.28 -5.38 -9.51
C TYR A 60 -5.67 -4.26 -8.55
N CYS A 61 -6.95 -4.14 -8.21
CA CYS A 61 -7.42 -3.11 -7.29
C CYS A 61 -8.38 -3.71 -6.27
N THR A 62 -8.30 -3.28 -5.01
CA THR A 62 -9.34 -3.62 -4.03
C THR A 62 -10.63 -2.87 -4.32
N LYS A 63 -11.79 -3.40 -3.89
CA LYS A 63 -13.10 -2.76 -4.11
C LYS A 63 -13.38 -1.58 -3.16
N TYR A 64 -12.51 -0.60 -3.14
CA TYR A 64 -12.77 0.69 -2.48
C TYR A 64 -12.69 1.82 -3.51
N ARG A 65 -13.62 2.78 -3.43
CA ARG A 65 -13.64 3.94 -4.34
C ARG A 65 -12.28 4.65 -4.36
N ARG A 66 -11.68 4.83 -3.18
CA ARG A 66 -10.37 5.48 -3.03
C ARG A 66 -9.24 4.72 -3.73
N THR A 67 -9.17 3.39 -3.63
CA THR A 67 -8.07 2.62 -4.26
C THR A 67 -8.23 2.57 -5.77
N PHE A 68 -9.47 2.49 -6.26
CA PHE A 68 -9.77 2.61 -7.69
C PHE A 68 -9.42 3.99 -8.25
N GLN A 69 -9.87 5.06 -7.60
CA GLN A 69 -9.57 6.43 -8.05
C GLN A 69 -8.08 6.75 -7.95
N SER A 70 -7.38 6.25 -6.92
CA SER A 70 -5.93 6.35 -6.79
C SER A 70 -5.20 5.71 -7.96
N VAL A 71 -5.59 4.50 -8.36
CA VAL A 71 -4.92 3.82 -9.49
C VAL A 71 -5.24 4.49 -10.80
N LEU A 72 -6.47 5.00 -11.00
CA LEU A 72 -6.81 5.76 -12.20
C LEU A 72 -5.96 7.04 -12.32
N ALA A 73 -5.84 7.81 -11.23
CA ALA A 73 -5.01 9.01 -11.20
C ALA A 73 -3.53 8.69 -11.49
N PHE A 74 -3.02 7.61 -10.92
CA PHE A 74 -1.67 7.13 -11.21
C PHE A 74 -1.50 6.77 -12.70
N LEU A 75 -2.36 5.89 -13.24
CA LEU A 75 -2.26 5.41 -14.61
C LEU A 75 -2.44 6.53 -15.64
N TYR A 76 -3.32 7.48 -15.38
CA TYR A 76 -3.54 8.66 -16.23
C TYR A 76 -2.25 9.45 -16.49
N SER A 77 -1.37 9.53 -15.49
CA SER A 77 -0.11 10.26 -15.60
C SER A 77 1.09 9.37 -15.94
N PHE A 78 1.00 8.08 -15.62
CA PHE A 78 2.04 7.09 -15.89
C PHE A 78 2.06 6.65 -17.35
N ILE A 79 0.91 6.29 -17.92
CA ILE A 79 0.79 5.65 -19.23
C ILE A 79 0.60 6.73 -20.33
N PRO A 80 1.30 6.64 -21.48
CA PRO A 80 1.05 7.51 -22.62
C PRO A 80 -0.32 7.21 -23.26
N ASP A 81 -1.04 8.26 -23.66
CA ASP A 81 -2.36 8.16 -24.29
C ASP A 81 -3.34 7.27 -23.49
N PHE A 82 -3.38 7.50 -22.17
CA PHE A 82 -4.15 6.70 -21.24
C PHE A 82 -5.61 6.54 -21.69
N ASP A 83 -5.98 5.28 -21.91
CA ASP A 83 -7.34 4.86 -22.21
C ASP A 83 -7.71 3.72 -21.27
N ILE A 84 -8.67 3.98 -20.37
CA ILE A 84 -9.16 3.02 -19.40
C ILE A 84 -9.74 1.76 -20.06
N SER A 85 -10.22 1.83 -21.30
CA SER A 85 -10.77 0.68 -22.01
C SER A 85 -9.70 -0.35 -22.40
N LYS A 86 -8.43 0.09 -22.53
CA LYS A 86 -7.28 -0.74 -22.86
C LYS A 86 -6.59 -1.32 -21.62
N VAL A 87 -6.95 -0.89 -20.40
CA VAL A 87 -6.34 -1.37 -19.17
C VAL A 87 -7.07 -2.61 -18.65
N ARG A 88 -6.36 -3.72 -18.48
CA ARG A 88 -6.92 -4.93 -17.86
C ARG A 88 -7.00 -4.79 -16.34
N LEU A 89 -8.15 -4.29 -15.86
CA LEU A 89 -8.42 -4.11 -14.44
C LEU A 89 -9.13 -5.32 -13.82
N GLN A 90 -8.50 -5.92 -12.82
CA GLN A 90 -8.99 -7.08 -12.07
C GLN A 90 -9.25 -6.72 -10.60
N GLU A 91 -10.18 -7.45 -10.00
CA GLU A 91 -10.48 -7.30 -8.57
C GLU A 91 -9.41 -8.01 -7.72
N GLY A 92 -8.77 -7.24 -6.83
CA GLY A 92 -7.99 -7.76 -5.72
C GLY A 92 -8.88 -8.00 -4.51
N ARG A 93 -9.00 -9.26 -4.08
CA ARG A 93 -9.85 -9.63 -2.94
C ARG A 93 -9.21 -9.21 -1.61
N GLY A 94 -9.80 -8.17 -0.99
CA GLY A 94 -9.44 -7.68 0.34
C GLY A 94 -8.04 -7.06 0.43
N VAL A 95 -7.62 -6.72 1.66
CA VAL A 95 -6.28 -6.15 1.95
C VAL A 95 -5.13 -7.11 1.60
N SER A 96 -5.45 -8.39 1.46
CA SER A 96 -4.52 -9.50 1.24
C SER A 96 -4.25 -9.81 -0.23
N PHE A 97 -5.06 -9.31 -1.17
CA PHE A 97 -5.03 -9.73 -2.58
C PHE A 97 -4.97 -11.26 -2.72
N CYS A 98 -5.79 -11.96 -1.92
CA CYS A 98 -5.62 -13.38 -1.70
C CYS A 98 -6.00 -14.27 -2.90
N GLY A 99 -6.66 -13.72 -3.93
CA GLY A 99 -7.09 -14.49 -5.10
C GLY A 99 -8.02 -15.64 -4.70
N ASP A 100 -7.61 -16.87 -5.00
CA ASP A 100 -8.32 -18.09 -4.58
C ASP A 100 -7.86 -18.62 -3.22
N ASP A 101 -6.76 -18.10 -2.69
CA ASP A 101 -6.12 -18.51 -1.45
C ASP A 101 -6.61 -17.67 -0.23
N CYS A 102 -7.87 -17.24 -0.24
CA CYS A 102 -8.44 -16.36 0.81
C CYS A 102 -8.83 -17.09 2.10
N ARG A 103 -8.92 -18.42 2.08
CA ARG A 103 -9.31 -19.23 3.24
C ARG A 103 -8.08 -19.81 3.91
N CYS A 104 -7.82 -19.35 5.14
CA CYS A 104 -6.78 -19.91 5.99
C CYS A 104 -7.22 -19.75 7.45
N GLU A 105 -7.69 -20.84 8.07
CA GLU A 105 -8.18 -20.84 9.47
C GLU A 105 -7.09 -20.37 10.45
N GLN A 106 -5.85 -20.70 10.14
CA GLN A 106 -4.69 -20.33 10.95
C GLN A 106 -4.35 -18.83 10.86
N SER A 107 -4.81 -18.12 9.82
CA SER A 107 -4.56 -16.68 9.66
C SER A 107 -5.14 -15.88 10.81
N ASP A 108 -6.41 -16.13 11.15
CA ASP A 108 -7.10 -15.37 12.19
C ASP A 108 -6.51 -15.65 13.58
N HIS A 109 -6.06 -16.88 13.83
CA HIS A 109 -5.34 -17.21 15.07
C HIS A 109 -4.08 -16.36 15.25
N TYR A 110 -3.23 -16.25 14.21
CA TYR A 110 -2.00 -15.47 14.32
C TYR A 110 -2.27 -13.95 14.33
N ASP A 111 -3.30 -13.47 13.65
CA ASP A 111 -3.71 -12.07 13.74
C ASP A 111 -4.19 -11.70 15.14
N GLN A 112 -5.00 -12.57 15.78
CA GLN A 112 -5.45 -12.35 17.16
C GLN A 112 -4.26 -12.35 18.13
N LYS A 113 -3.31 -13.28 17.95
CA LYS A 113 -2.09 -13.32 18.76
C LYS A 113 -1.23 -12.07 18.58
N TYR A 114 -1.07 -11.61 17.34
CA TYR A 114 -0.33 -10.37 17.07
C TYR A 114 -1.05 -9.14 17.63
N GLU A 115 -2.38 -9.06 17.51
CA GLU A 115 -3.13 -7.97 18.11
C GLU A 115 -3.03 -7.98 19.63
N GLN A 116 -3.01 -9.16 20.27
CA GLN A 116 -2.77 -9.27 21.71
C GLN A 116 -1.41 -8.68 22.12
N GLU A 117 -0.34 -9.00 21.38
CA GLU A 117 0.99 -8.39 21.60
C GLU A 117 0.95 -6.86 21.47
N ARG A 118 0.21 -6.33 20.48
CA ARG A 118 -0.01 -4.89 20.34
C ARG A 118 -0.81 -4.30 21.49
N ARG A 119 -1.78 -5.04 22.06
CA ARG A 119 -2.50 -4.59 23.27
C ARG A 119 -1.54 -4.46 24.45
N ASP A 120 -0.60 -5.39 24.59
CA ASP A 120 0.38 -5.38 25.67
C ASP A 120 1.38 -4.22 25.52
N TYR A 121 1.80 -3.89 24.29
CA TYR A 121 2.55 -2.66 24.00
C TYR A 121 1.78 -1.38 24.34
N ARG A 122 0.48 -1.32 24.03
CA ARG A 122 -0.35 -0.17 24.42
C ARG A 122 -0.46 -0.04 25.94
N ARG A 123 -0.64 -1.16 26.64
CA ARG A 123 -0.71 -1.20 28.12
C ARG A 123 0.58 -0.74 28.80
N SER A 124 1.74 -0.97 28.18
CA SER A 124 3.01 -0.47 28.72
C SER A 124 3.23 1.03 28.49
N HIS A 125 2.32 1.71 27.77
CA HIS A 125 2.38 3.15 27.48
C HIS A 125 1.10 3.85 27.98
N PRO A 126 0.86 3.96 29.29
CA PRO A 126 -0.37 4.57 29.82
C PRO A 126 -0.60 5.99 29.28
N GLY A 127 0.45 6.77 29.07
CA GLY A 127 0.34 8.11 28.46
C GLY A 127 -0.27 8.11 27.05
N ILE A 128 -0.08 7.05 26.24
CA ILE A 128 -0.74 6.94 24.93
C ILE A 128 -2.22 6.61 25.06
N VAL A 129 -2.56 5.78 26.05
CA VAL A 129 -3.94 5.40 26.35
C VAL A 129 -4.70 6.63 26.83
N ASP A 130 -4.13 7.39 27.76
CA ASP A 130 -4.70 8.65 28.25
C ASP A 130 -4.85 9.70 27.14
N LEU A 131 -3.86 9.81 26.26
CA LEU A 131 -3.94 10.66 25.08
C LEU A 131 -5.12 10.27 24.17
N VAL A 132 -5.26 8.99 23.82
CA VAL A 132 -6.37 8.52 23.00
C VAL A 132 -7.71 8.79 23.68
N HIS A 133 -7.86 8.49 24.96
CA HIS A 133 -9.10 8.75 25.70
C HIS A 133 -9.46 10.24 25.76
N ARG A 134 -8.46 11.11 25.98
CA ARG A 134 -8.64 12.57 26.02
C ARG A 134 -9.07 13.13 24.66
N VAL A 135 -8.51 12.61 23.57
CA VAL A 135 -8.77 13.11 22.22
C VAL A 135 -10.03 12.50 21.60
N ASN A 136 -10.40 11.27 21.97
CA ASN A 136 -11.57 10.55 21.47
C ASN A 136 -12.87 11.39 21.37
N PRO A 137 -13.32 12.10 22.43
CA PRO A 137 -14.56 12.88 22.35
C PRO A 137 -14.49 14.08 21.40
N LEU A 138 -13.30 14.49 20.96
CA LEU A 138 -13.10 15.63 20.04
C LEU A 138 -13.13 15.20 18.56
N VAL A 139 -12.90 13.91 18.27
CA VAL A 139 -12.66 13.41 16.91
C VAL A 139 -13.71 12.39 16.46
N ARG A 140 -14.29 11.62 17.39
CA ARG A 140 -15.18 10.52 17.03
C ARG A 140 -16.46 11.02 16.34
N GLU A 141 -16.83 10.34 15.27
CA GLU A 141 -18.14 10.49 14.59
C GLU A 141 -19.04 9.25 14.84
N GLY A 142 -18.84 8.56 15.96
CA GLY A 142 -19.57 7.32 16.29
C GLY A 142 -18.98 6.56 17.48
N GLU A 143 -18.60 5.30 17.24
CA GLU A 143 -17.99 4.43 18.24
C GLU A 143 -16.70 5.01 18.83
N ASP A 144 -16.38 4.60 20.05
CA ASP A 144 -15.16 5.05 20.72
C ASP A 144 -13.91 4.55 20.01
N ILE A 145 -13.03 5.48 19.69
CA ILE A 145 -11.71 5.21 19.16
C ILE A 145 -10.79 4.89 20.34
N THR A 146 -10.40 3.62 20.44
CA THR A 146 -9.50 3.12 21.50
C THR A 146 -8.10 2.77 20.98
N SER A 147 -7.92 2.78 19.66
CA SER A 147 -6.66 2.41 19.01
C SER A 147 -5.86 3.65 18.63
N PRO A 148 -4.58 3.78 19.06
CA PRO A 148 -3.69 4.85 18.63
C PRO A 148 -3.57 4.94 17.10
N LEU A 149 -3.52 3.79 16.41
CA LEU A 149 -3.50 3.71 14.95
C LEU A 149 -4.71 4.39 14.31
N VAL A 150 -5.92 4.10 14.81
CA VAL A 150 -7.17 4.64 14.27
C VAL A 150 -7.30 6.13 14.62
N MET A 151 -6.89 6.52 15.83
CA MET A 151 -6.85 7.93 16.24
C MET A 151 -5.90 8.75 15.36
N ARG A 152 -4.70 8.20 15.09
CA ARG A 152 -3.72 8.79 14.18
C ARG A 152 -4.32 8.96 12.78
N ASP A 153 -4.97 7.92 12.23
CA ASP A 153 -5.59 7.98 10.90
C ASP A 153 -6.64 9.10 10.81
N ALA A 154 -7.50 9.22 11.81
CA ALA A 154 -8.49 10.28 11.89
C ALA A 154 -7.84 11.68 11.93
N LEU A 155 -6.81 11.87 12.75
CA LEU A 155 -6.14 13.16 12.90
C LEU A 155 -5.25 13.54 11.72
N LEU A 156 -4.62 12.56 11.05
CA LEU A 156 -3.80 12.81 9.86
C LEU A 156 -4.64 13.38 8.71
N SER A 157 -5.93 13.09 8.64
CA SER A 157 -6.83 13.72 7.66
C SER A 157 -6.91 15.25 7.83
N TYR A 158 -6.75 15.77 9.04
CA TYR A 158 -6.71 17.22 9.26
C TYR A 158 -5.34 17.78 8.88
N VAL A 159 -4.28 17.16 9.39
CA VAL A 159 -2.90 17.64 9.20
C VAL A 159 -2.49 17.60 7.73
N CYS A 160 -2.76 16.50 7.03
CA CYS A 160 -2.37 16.35 5.64
C CYS A 160 -3.10 17.34 4.72
N HIS A 161 -4.28 17.82 5.11
CA HIS A 161 -5.09 18.76 4.33
C HIS A 161 -4.95 20.21 4.79
N GLY A 162 -4.05 20.49 5.75
CA GLY A 162 -3.88 21.83 6.33
C GLY A 162 -5.14 22.33 7.05
N ALA A 163 -6.03 21.43 7.46
CA ALA A 163 -7.24 21.77 8.19
C ALA A 163 -6.91 22.04 9.67
N SER A 164 -7.75 22.85 10.31
CA SER A 164 -7.65 23.09 11.75
C SER A 164 -7.96 21.81 12.52
N LEU A 165 -7.14 21.47 13.51
CA LEU A 165 -7.39 20.33 14.38
C LEU A 165 -8.70 20.51 15.18
N PRO A 166 -9.42 19.41 15.50
CA PRO A 166 -10.70 19.50 16.18
C PRO A 166 -10.64 20.24 17.52
N CYS A 167 -11.62 21.11 17.75
CA CYS A 167 -11.78 21.80 19.01
C CYS A 167 -13.25 21.88 19.41
N VAL A 168 -13.57 21.41 20.62
CA VAL A 168 -14.94 21.37 21.15
C VAL A 168 -14.96 21.98 22.55
N ALA A 169 -15.76 23.04 22.73
CA ALA A 169 -15.90 23.75 24.01
C ALA A 169 -14.54 24.17 24.64
N GLY A 170 -13.64 24.73 23.83
CA GLY A 170 -12.32 25.20 24.27
C GLY A 170 -11.28 24.10 24.51
N ARG A 171 -11.65 22.81 24.37
CA ARG A 171 -10.70 21.69 24.38
C ARG A 171 -10.32 21.37 22.95
N CYS A 172 -9.08 21.68 22.59
CA CYS A 172 -8.56 21.45 21.25
C CYS A 172 -7.54 20.32 21.22
N VAL A 173 -7.52 19.57 20.13
CA VAL A 173 -6.40 18.68 19.81
C VAL A 173 -5.21 19.54 19.41
N ARG A 174 -4.03 19.25 19.96
CA ARG A 174 -2.80 20.00 19.66
C ARG A 174 -1.89 19.22 18.72
N VAL A 175 -0.94 19.90 18.09
CA VAL A 175 0.03 19.25 17.19
C VAL A 175 0.87 18.22 17.95
N GLU A 176 1.19 18.47 19.22
CA GLU A 176 1.95 17.54 20.06
C GLU A 176 1.17 16.24 20.33
N ASP A 177 -0.16 16.30 20.35
CA ASP A 177 -1.01 15.13 20.49
C ASP A 177 -0.91 14.23 19.25
N VAL A 178 -0.91 14.82 18.05
CA VAL A 178 -0.69 14.09 16.80
C VAL A 178 0.72 13.50 16.75
N THR A 179 1.74 14.30 17.08
CA THR A 179 3.14 13.87 17.10
C THR A 179 3.37 12.74 18.11
N GLY A 180 2.69 12.77 19.26
CA GLY A 180 2.74 11.69 20.26
C GLY A 180 2.20 10.37 19.71
N LEU A 181 1.07 10.41 18.98
CA LEU A 181 0.50 9.22 18.32
C LEU A 181 1.40 8.68 17.22
N VAL A 182 1.95 9.56 16.37
CA VAL A 182 2.92 9.18 15.33
C VAL A 182 4.16 8.55 15.96
N SER A 183 4.71 9.15 17.01
CA SER A 183 5.91 8.65 17.70
C SER A 183 5.67 7.28 18.32
N TYR A 184 4.51 7.06 18.95
CA TYR A 184 4.15 5.74 19.47
C TYR A 184 4.04 4.69 18.36
N GLU A 185 3.39 5.01 17.25
CA GLU A 185 3.24 4.07 16.14
C GLU A 185 4.58 3.74 15.47
N GLU A 186 5.48 4.72 15.34
CA GLU A 186 6.85 4.47 14.88
C GLU A 186 7.63 3.60 15.86
N TRP A 187 7.51 3.85 17.16
CA TRP A 187 8.11 3.02 18.19
C TRP A 187 7.56 1.58 18.15
N GLU A 188 6.24 1.40 18.04
CA GLU A 188 5.58 0.10 17.91
C GLU A 188 6.08 -0.64 16.65
N GLY A 189 6.19 0.08 15.52
CA GLY A 189 6.68 -0.45 14.26
C GLY A 189 8.16 -0.89 14.28
N ARG A 190 8.98 -0.35 15.18
CA ARG A 190 10.39 -0.72 15.37
C ARG A 190 10.60 -1.86 16.36
N GLN A 191 9.55 -2.34 17.03
CA GLN A 191 9.68 -3.47 17.94
C GLN A 191 10.13 -4.73 17.19
N LYS A 192 10.88 -5.58 17.89
CA LYS A 192 11.38 -6.83 17.31
C LYS A 192 10.20 -7.66 16.82
N ARG A 193 10.22 -8.01 15.53
CA ARG A 193 9.17 -8.82 14.92
C ARG A 193 8.98 -10.13 15.66
N THR A 194 7.78 -10.34 16.17
CA THR A 194 7.42 -11.56 16.88
C THR A 194 7.18 -12.71 15.89
N SER A 195 7.09 -13.93 16.43
CA SER A 195 6.67 -15.09 15.64
C SER A 195 5.22 -14.93 15.13
N ALA A 196 4.35 -14.36 15.95
CA ALA A 196 2.95 -14.13 15.59
C ALA A 196 2.83 -13.14 14.43
N GLN A 197 3.49 -11.98 14.52
CA GLN A 197 3.50 -10.98 13.44
C GLN A 197 3.97 -11.55 12.11
N ARG A 198 5.10 -12.27 12.10
CA ARG A 198 5.67 -12.84 10.87
C ARG A 198 4.74 -13.87 10.24
N LYS A 199 4.13 -14.75 11.04
CA LYS A 199 3.19 -15.76 10.54
C LYS A 199 1.89 -15.13 10.07
N ALA A 200 1.34 -14.17 10.81
CA ALA A 200 0.16 -13.40 10.40
C ALA A 200 0.39 -12.72 9.04
N ALA A 201 1.50 -11.99 8.90
CA ALA A 201 1.87 -11.33 7.64
C ALA A 201 2.01 -12.34 6.50
N LYS A 202 2.81 -13.40 6.68
CA LYS A 202 3.06 -14.41 5.65
C LYS A 202 1.78 -15.08 5.15
N LEU A 203 0.87 -15.45 6.06
CA LEU A 203 -0.42 -16.04 5.70
C LEU A 203 -1.31 -15.04 4.97
N ARG A 204 -1.36 -13.78 5.43
CA ARG A 204 -2.17 -12.73 4.82
C ARG A 204 -1.72 -12.34 3.41
N VAL A 205 -0.43 -12.42 3.06
CA VAL A 205 0.06 -12.08 1.71
C VAL A 205 0.40 -13.29 0.84
N TYR A 206 0.08 -14.52 1.27
CA TYR A 206 0.41 -15.71 0.50
C TYR A 206 -0.13 -15.64 -0.94
N GLY A 207 -1.43 -15.33 -1.12
CA GLY A 207 -2.03 -15.20 -2.44
C GLY A 207 -1.42 -14.06 -3.27
N LEU A 208 -1.09 -12.93 -2.64
CA LEU A 208 -0.40 -11.82 -3.31
C LEU A 208 1.01 -12.21 -3.77
N MET A 209 1.77 -12.91 -2.94
CA MET A 209 3.11 -13.39 -3.29
C MET A 209 3.06 -14.41 -4.44
N LYS A 210 2.05 -15.28 -4.47
CA LYS A 210 1.79 -16.19 -5.59
C LYS A 210 1.43 -15.44 -6.87
N SER A 211 0.60 -14.39 -6.78
CA SER A 211 0.28 -13.51 -7.90
C SER A 211 1.51 -12.78 -8.44
N ILE A 212 2.35 -12.23 -7.55
CA ILE A 212 3.61 -11.58 -7.92
C ILE A 212 4.54 -12.60 -8.59
N SER A 213 4.72 -13.78 -8.01
CA SER A 213 5.57 -14.83 -8.59
C SER A 213 5.09 -15.27 -9.97
N SER A 214 3.78 -15.43 -10.16
CA SER A 214 3.21 -15.76 -11.46
C SER A 214 3.45 -14.65 -12.48
N ALA A 215 3.33 -13.38 -12.09
CA ALA A 215 3.62 -12.25 -12.97
C ALA A 215 5.10 -12.21 -13.37
N LEU A 216 6.02 -12.44 -12.42
CA LEU A 216 7.46 -12.51 -12.70
C LEU A 216 7.80 -13.65 -13.65
N ASN A 217 7.19 -14.83 -13.47
CA ASN A 217 7.38 -15.95 -14.39
C ASN A 217 6.90 -15.62 -15.80
N GLY A 218 5.75 -14.94 -15.93
CA GLY A 218 5.28 -14.44 -17.23
C GLY A 218 6.23 -13.42 -17.86
N MET A 219 6.75 -12.47 -17.06
CA MET A 219 7.75 -11.51 -17.52
C MET A 219 9.04 -12.19 -18.01
N MET A 220 9.51 -13.22 -17.30
CA MET A 220 10.70 -13.98 -17.70
C MET A 220 10.43 -14.89 -18.91
N GLY A 221 9.22 -15.42 -19.10
CA GLY A 221 8.90 -16.32 -20.21
C GLY A 221 8.49 -15.57 -21.48
N ASP A 222 7.37 -14.86 -21.40
CA ASP A 222 6.67 -14.26 -22.54
C ASP A 222 6.94 -12.75 -22.68
N SER A 223 7.79 -12.17 -21.83
CA SER A 223 8.03 -10.71 -21.74
C SER A 223 6.76 -9.89 -21.45
N ARG A 224 5.71 -10.53 -20.92
CA ARG A 224 4.43 -9.92 -20.57
C ARG A 224 3.83 -10.52 -19.29
N PRO A 225 3.08 -9.75 -18.49
CA PRO A 225 2.88 -8.30 -18.62
C PRO A 225 4.14 -7.53 -18.28
N ARG A 226 4.38 -6.37 -18.91
CA ARG A 226 5.57 -5.53 -18.63
C ARG A 226 5.43 -4.71 -17.36
N VAL A 227 4.19 -4.35 -17.00
CA VAL A 227 3.87 -3.62 -15.77
C VAL A 227 2.69 -4.28 -15.08
N VAL A 228 2.83 -4.54 -13.77
CA VAL A 228 1.73 -4.96 -12.91
C VAL A 228 1.55 -3.97 -11.76
N VAL A 229 0.33 -3.49 -11.58
CA VAL A 229 0.00 -2.51 -10.53
C VAL A 229 -0.99 -3.12 -9.54
N TYR A 230 -0.64 -3.14 -8.26
CA TYR A 230 -1.53 -3.54 -7.17
C TYR A 230 -1.94 -2.30 -6.36
N SER A 231 -3.19 -1.85 -6.52
CA SER A 231 -3.74 -0.71 -5.77
C SER A 231 -4.48 -1.18 -4.53
N GLY A 232 -3.77 -1.10 -3.39
CA GLY A 232 -4.16 -1.69 -2.12
C GLY A 232 -4.17 -0.71 -0.95
N HIS A 233 -3.79 -1.21 0.21
CA HIS A 233 -3.86 -0.49 1.48
C HIS A 233 -2.48 -0.41 2.16
N ASP A 234 -2.36 0.49 3.13
CA ASP A 234 -1.25 0.53 4.08
C ASP A 234 -0.98 -0.85 4.71
N ARG A 235 -2.03 -1.57 5.12
CA ARG A 235 -1.94 -2.95 5.63
C ARG A 235 -1.37 -3.92 4.61
N THR A 236 -1.70 -3.76 3.32
CA THR A 236 -1.14 -4.60 2.24
C THR A 236 0.38 -4.43 2.20
N LEU A 237 0.87 -3.19 2.20
CA LEU A 237 2.31 -2.89 2.22
C LEU A 237 2.96 -3.40 3.51
N LYS A 238 2.31 -3.18 4.67
CA LYS A 238 2.81 -3.67 5.96
C LYS A 238 3.03 -5.19 5.95
N TYR A 239 2.04 -5.96 5.50
CA TYR A 239 2.16 -7.41 5.44
C TYR A 239 3.25 -7.87 4.46
N LEU A 240 3.40 -7.20 3.31
CA LEU A 240 4.48 -7.50 2.36
C LEU A 240 5.85 -7.23 2.98
N LEU A 241 6.06 -6.03 3.52
CA LEU A 241 7.34 -5.62 4.11
C LEU A 241 7.71 -6.47 5.33
N ASP A 242 6.73 -6.87 6.13
CA ASP A 242 6.94 -7.77 7.28
C ASP A 242 7.25 -9.21 6.82
N THR A 243 6.65 -9.69 5.73
CA THR A 243 6.94 -11.02 5.15
C THR A 243 8.33 -11.07 4.52
N LEU A 244 8.72 -10.01 3.81
CA LEU A 244 10.05 -9.84 3.24
C LEU A 244 11.13 -9.52 4.30
N SER A 245 10.74 -9.45 5.57
CA SER A 245 11.64 -9.22 6.71
C SER A 245 12.44 -7.92 6.65
N ILE A 246 11.95 -6.90 5.94
CA ILE A 246 12.64 -5.60 5.75
C ILE A 246 12.78 -4.88 7.10
N PRO A 247 13.98 -4.61 7.62
CA PRO A 247 14.15 -4.01 8.94
C PRO A 247 13.79 -2.51 8.91
N ASN A 248 13.17 -2.01 9.99
CA ASN A 248 13.02 -0.58 10.28
C ASN A 248 12.53 0.28 9.10
N TYR A 249 11.47 -0.13 8.40
CA TYR A 249 10.87 0.66 7.34
C TYR A 249 9.99 1.79 7.90
N GLN A 250 9.90 2.90 7.16
CA GLN A 250 8.95 3.97 7.46
C GLN A 250 7.51 3.46 7.26
N LEU A 251 6.62 3.74 8.21
CA LEU A 251 5.21 3.37 8.11
C LEU A 251 4.59 3.85 6.77
N PRO A 252 3.73 3.05 6.11
CA PRO A 252 3.13 3.47 4.86
C PRO A 252 2.17 4.66 5.05
N TYR A 253 2.60 5.85 4.64
CA TYR A 253 1.75 7.03 4.49
C TYR A 253 1.03 7.04 3.14
N TYR A 254 0.19 8.04 2.87
CA TYR A 254 -0.50 8.19 1.58
C TYR A 254 0.47 8.14 0.39
N ALA A 255 0.04 7.49 -0.70
CA ALA A 255 0.83 7.24 -1.91
C ALA A 255 2.17 6.49 -1.69
N SER A 256 2.35 5.82 -0.54
CA SER A 256 3.47 4.90 -0.35
C SER A 256 3.42 3.76 -1.37
N ARG A 257 4.60 3.28 -1.77
CA ARG A 257 4.74 2.26 -2.81
C ARG A 257 5.93 1.34 -2.56
N LEU A 258 5.76 0.11 -2.98
CA LEU A 258 6.83 -0.88 -3.13
C LEU A 258 6.90 -1.25 -4.61
N VAL A 259 8.06 -1.06 -5.23
CA VAL A 259 8.29 -1.41 -6.63
C VAL A 259 9.29 -2.56 -6.67
N LEU A 260 8.91 -3.64 -7.36
CA LEU A 260 9.78 -4.75 -7.68
C LEU A 260 10.15 -4.66 -9.15
N GLU A 261 11.43 -4.50 -9.44
CA GLU A 261 12.00 -4.38 -10.77
C GLU A 261 12.67 -5.70 -11.14
N LEU A 262 12.44 -6.19 -12.35
CA LEU A 262 13.07 -7.38 -12.92
C LEU A 262 14.06 -6.93 -14.02
N TYR A 263 15.29 -7.37 -13.90
CA TYR A 263 16.37 -7.11 -14.84
C TYR A 263 16.86 -8.42 -15.43
N GLN A 264 17.28 -8.40 -16.69
CA GLN A 264 17.96 -9.51 -17.34
C GLN A 264 19.37 -9.07 -17.76
N ASN A 265 20.37 -9.89 -17.46
CA ASN A 265 21.72 -9.66 -17.97
C ASN A 265 21.81 -10.10 -19.42
N ALA A 266 21.86 -9.12 -20.33
CA ALA A 266 21.97 -9.33 -21.76
C ALA A 266 23.24 -10.09 -22.20
N SER A 267 24.28 -10.14 -21.37
CA SER A 267 25.52 -10.85 -21.65
C SER A 267 25.52 -12.32 -21.21
N ALA A 268 24.49 -12.77 -20.47
CA ALA A 268 24.39 -14.11 -19.90
C ALA A 268 23.30 -14.98 -20.58
N THR A 269 22.82 -14.63 -21.78
CA THR A 269 21.71 -15.33 -22.47
C THR A 269 21.97 -16.80 -22.79
N HIS A 270 23.20 -17.28 -22.60
CA HIS A 270 23.62 -18.68 -22.79
C HIS A 270 23.95 -19.41 -21.48
N ASP A 271 23.61 -18.86 -20.32
CA ASP A 271 23.74 -19.58 -19.05
C ASP A 271 22.80 -20.81 -19.07
N PRO A 272 23.29 -22.03 -18.77
CA PRO A 272 22.44 -23.22 -18.67
C PRO A 272 21.33 -23.07 -17.62
N ASP A 273 21.48 -22.20 -16.62
CA ASP A 273 20.40 -21.77 -15.74
C ASP A 273 19.81 -20.44 -16.22
N TYR A 274 18.73 -20.52 -16.99
CA TYR A 274 17.98 -19.36 -17.49
C TYR A 274 17.61 -18.37 -16.38
N HIS A 275 17.28 -18.85 -15.18
CA HIS A 275 16.89 -18.01 -14.05
C HIS A 275 18.08 -17.23 -13.47
N ALA A 276 19.31 -17.75 -13.60
CA ALA A 276 20.52 -17.07 -13.15
C ALA A 276 20.83 -15.81 -13.97
N THR A 277 20.19 -15.63 -15.13
CA THR A 277 20.32 -14.43 -15.96
C THR A 277 19.47 -13.25 -15.45
N TYR A 278 18.56 -13.49 -14.50
CA TYR A 278 17.64 -12.49 -13.99
C TYR A 278 18.02 -11.98 -12.59
N TYR A 279 17.78 -10.70 -12.36
CA TYR A 279 18.04 -10.01 -11.11
C TYR A 279 16.83 -9.21 -10.68
N PHE A 280 16.63 -9.08 -9.37
CA PHE A 280 15.54 -8.30 -8.80
C PHE A 280 16.07 -7.11 -8.03
N ARG A 281 15.36 -6.00 -8.13
CA ARG A 281 15.55 -4.83 -7.28
C ARG A 281 14.25 -4.45 -6.61
N LEU A 282 14.31 -4.15 -5.32
CA LEU A 282 13.16 -3.77 -4.52
C LEU A 282 13.33 -2.33 -4.02
N VAL A 283 12.39 -1.46 -4.36
CA VAL A 283 12.41 -0.03 -4.05
C VAL A 283 11.18 0.33 -3.22
N TYR A 284 11.38 0.81 -1.99
CA TYR A 284 10.31 1.30 -1.12
C TYR A 284 10.38 2.83 -0.99
N ASN A 285 9.31 3.52 -1.41
CA ASN A 285 9.23 4.99 -1.40
C ASN A 285 10.44 5.69 -2.04
N GLY A 286 11.00 5.10 -3.11
CA GLY A 286 12.16 5.63 -3.83
C GLY A 286 13.53 5.24 -3.25
N LYS A 287 13.56 4.50 -2.13
CA LYS A 287 14.78 3.96 -1.54
C LYS A 287 14.98 2.50 -1.92
N ASP A 288 16.15 2.17 -2.45
CA ASP A 288 16.56 0.79 -2.69
C ASP A 288 16.71 0.03 -1.37
N ILE A 289 15.96 -1.06 -1.23
CA ILE A 289 15.94 -1.93 -0.05
C ILE A 289 16.33 -3.37 -0.38
N THR A 290 16.83 -3.63 -1.60
CA THR A 290 17.17 -4.98 -2.09
C THR A 290 18.12 -5.72 -1.16
N LYS A 291 19.12 -5.01 -0.61
CA LYS A 291 20.12 -5.56 0.32
C LYS A 291 19.56 -6.13 1.63
N PHE A 292 18.29 -5.85 1.95
CA PHE A 292 17.64 -6.34 3.17
C PHE A 292 16.83 -7.61 2.95
N ILE A 293 16.66 -8.05 1.70
CA ILE A 293 15.95 -9.30 1.40
C ILE A 293 16.90 -10.46 1.72
N PRO A 294 16.49 -11.43 2.55
CA PRO A 294 17.23 -12.67 2.72
C PRO A 294 17.04 -13.53 1.47
N PHE A 295 18.09 -13.70 0.68
CA PHE A 295 18.17 -14.69 -0.41
C PHE A 295 18.62 -16.04 0.16
#